data_AF-A0A929IJY5-F1
#
_entry.id   AF-A0A929IJY5-F1
#
_cell.length_a   1.000
_cell.length_b   1.000
_cell.length_c   1.000
_cell.angle_alpha   90.00
_cell.angle_beta   90.00
_cell.angle_gamma   90.00
#
_symmetry.space_group_name_H-M   'P 1'
#
loop_
_entity.id
_entity.type
_entity.pdbx_description
1 polymer ?
#
loop_
_entity_poly.entity_id
_entity_poly.type
_entity_poly.pdbx_seq_one_letter_code
_entity_poly.pdbx_strand_id
1 'polypeptide(L)'
;LLARHAPDLPAADARDLARLAQGSIGEALALADAGGLELYREMIRLFAQLDRLDIKAVHALGTKMGRAGADESFRTLARLVDRWLAGMLLDQARGSMPPEIVEGEGETARRLWARGGLANWLEVWEKVTRLFSQADSANLDRKQIVISAFLTMEAAARG
;
A
#
# COMPACT_ATOMS: atom_id res chain seq x y z
N LEU A 1 -17.96 15.25 -5.77
CA LEU A 1 -17.39 15.53 -7.12
C LEU A 1 -17.04 14.24 -7.85
N LEU A 2 -16.34 13.27 -7.23
CA LEU A 2 -16.04 11.96 -7.85
C LEU A 2 -17.29 11.23 -8.37
N ALA A 3 -18.37 11.18 -7.59
CA ALA A 3 -19.65 10.58 -7.98
C ALA A 3 -20.33 11.22 -9.21
N ARG A 4 -19.88 12.41 -9.65
CA ARG A 4 -20.35 13.02 -10.91
C ARG A 4 -19.59 12.50 -12.14
N HIS A 5 -18.36 12.02 -11.95
CA HIS A 5 -17.47 11.53 -13.01
C HIS A 5 -17.44 9.99 -13.08
N ALA A 6 -17.80 9.31 -11.99
CA ALA A 6 -17.99 7.86 -11.92
C ALA A 6 -19.32 7.54 -11.20
N PRO A 7 -20.47 7.70 -11.89
CA PRO A 7 -21.80 7.59 -11.26
C PRO A 7 -22.14 6.17 -10.80
N ASP A 8 -21.52 5.15 -11.40
CA ASP A 8 -21.75 3.74 -11.07
C ASP A 8 -20.95 3.27 -9.83
N LEU A 9 -20.06 4.13 -9.31
CA LEU A 9 -19.23 3.82 -8.16
C LEU A 9 -20.04 3.92 -6.85
N PRO A 10 -20.02 2.90 -5.98
CA PRO A 10 -20.68 2.98 -4.68
C PRO A 10 -20.23 4.22 -3.89
N ALA A 11 -21.16 4.86 -3.17
CA ALA A 11 -20.85 6.10 -2.46
C ALA A 11 -19.79 5.94 -1.35
N ALA A 12 -19.62 4.72 -0.82
CA ALA A 12 -18.54 4.38 0.11
C ALA A 12 -17.19 4.35 -0.61
N ASP A 13 -17.09 3.59 -1.71
CA ASP A 13 -15.88 3.51 -2.54
C ASP A 13 -15.43 4.88 -3.05
N ALA A 14 -16.38 5.74 -3.44
CA ALA A 14 -16.07 7.11 -3.85
C ALA A 14 -15.46 7.97 -2.73
N ARG A 15 -15.87 7.73 -1.48
CA ARG A 15 -15.29 8.39 -0.29
C ARG A 15 -13.90 7.86 0.00
N ASP A 16 -13.71 6.55 -0.08
CA ASP A 16 -12.42 5.91 0.19
C ASP A 16 -11.37 6.31 -0.86
N LEU A 17 -11.75 6.34 -2.13
CA LEU A 17 -10.90 6.85 -3.22
C LEU A 17 -10.53 8.32 -3.04
N ALA A 18 -11.48 9.16 -2.62
CA ALA A 18 -11.20 10.57 -2.33
C ALA A 18 -10.21 10.74 -1.16
N ARG A 19 -10.31 9.90 -0.13
CA ARG A 19 -9.35 9.86 0.99
C ARG A 19 -7.97 9.37 0.53
N LEU A 20 -7.91 8.28 -0.24
CA LEU A 20 -6.66 7.77 -0.83
C LEU A 20 -5.98 8.79 -1.73
N ALA A 21 -6.76 9.60 -2.43
CA ALA A 21 -6.29 10.66 -3.29
C ALA A 21 -5.97 11.97 -2.54
N GLN A 22 -6.13 12.00 -1.22
CA GLN A 22 -5.90 13.18 -0.37
C GLN A 22 -6.62 14.44 -0.89
N GLY A 23 -7.85 14.27 -1.41
CA GLY A 23 -8.66 15.35 -1.96
C GLY A 23 -8.38 15.74 -3.42
N SER A 24 -7.37 15.14 -4.08
CA SER A 24 -7.12 15.33 -5.51
C SER A 24 -8.14 14.55 -6.35
N ILE A 25 -8.97 15.24 -7.12
CA ILE A 25 -9.99 14.58 -7.95
C ILE A 25 -9.38 13.78 -9.11
N GLY A 26 -8.33 14.31 -9.76
CA GLY A 26 -7.67 13.62 -10.86
C GLY A 26 -7.00 12.33 -10.39
N GLU A 27 -6.41 12.37 -9.21
CA GLU A 27 -5.82 11.19 -8.59
C GLU A 27 -6.88 10.17 -8.17
N ALA A 28 -8.01 10.62 -7.62
CA ALA A 28 -9.10 9.72 -7.26
C ALA A 28 -9.69 9.01 -8.48
N LEU A 29 -9.77 9.69 -9.63
CA LEU A 29 -10.17 9.08 -10.90
C LEU A 29 -9.12 8.11 -11.42
N ALA A 30 -7.83 8.48 -11.40
CA ALA A 30 -6.75 7.59 -11.79
C ALA A 30 -6.72 6.30 -10.95
N LEU A 31 -6.91 6.42 -9.62
CA LEU A 31 -7.05 5.27 -8.73
C LEU A 31 -8.30 4.45 -9.03
N ALA A 32 -9.42 5.07 -9.39
CA ALA A 32 -10.63 4.33 -9.76
C ALA A 32 -10.40 3.52 -11.05
N ASP A 33 -9.86 4.16 -12.09
CA ASP A 33 -9.57 3.55 -13.40
C ASP A 33 -8.54 2.41 -13.30
N ALA A 34 -7.54 2.57 -12.42
CA ALA A 34 -6.51 1.55 -12.19
C ALA A 34 -6.96 0.40 -11.26
N GLY A 35 -8.20 0.42 -10.75
CA GLY A 35 -8.66 -0.53 -9.73
C GLY A 35 -7.89 -0.41 -8.40
N GLY A 36 -7.38 0.78 -8.12
CA GLY A 36 -6.50 1.11 -7.00
C GLY A 36 -7.14 0.91 -5.63
N LEU A 37 -8.47 1.05 -5.51
CA LEU A 37 -9.17 0.77 -4.25
C LEU A 37 -9.13 -0.71 -3.88
N GLU A 38 -9.38 -1.60 -4.84
CA GLU A 38 -9.28 -3.06 -4.61
C GLU A 38 -7.83 -3.49 -4.35
N LEU A 39 -6.88 -2.89 -5.05
CA LEU A 39 -5.46 -3.11 -4.81
C LEU A 39 -5.04 -2.65 -3.40
N TYR A 40 -5.57 -1.51 -2.94
CA TYR A 40 -5.34 -1.02 -1.58
C TYR A 40 -5.94 -1.96 -0.53
N ARG A 41 -7.18 -2.44 -0.73
CA ARG A 41 -7.82 -3.44 0.14
C ARG A 41 -6.99 -4.73 0.19
N GLU A 42 -6.53 -5.24 -0.94
CA GLU A 42 -5.65 -6.40 -1.04
C GLU A 42 -4.32 -6.18 -0.27
N MET A 43 -3.71 -5.01 -0.43
CA MET A 43 -2.49 -4.61 0.28
C MET A 43 -2.68 -4.56 1.80
N ILE A 44 -3.74 -3.89 2.30
CA ILE A 44 -4.01 -3.80 3.74
C ILE A 44 -4.26 -5.17 4.35
N ARG A 45 -4.96 -6.08 3.65
CA ARG A 45 -5.14 -7.47 4.11
C ARG A 45 -3.80 -8.20 4.28
N LEU A 46 -2.87 -8.03 3.34
CA LEU A 46 -1.53 -8.61 3.45
C LEU A 46 -0.72 -7.97 4.59
N PHE A 47 -0.82 -6.65 4.77
CA PHE A 47 -0.19 -5.95 5.90
C PHE A 47 -0.72 -6.43 7.25
N ALA A 48 -2.01 -6.73 7.33
CA ALA A 48 -2.64 -7.30 8.52
C ALA A 48 -2.15 -8.72 8.87
N GLN A 49 -1.35 -9.34 8.01
CA GLN A 49 -0.78 -10.68 8.24
C GLN A 49 0.75 -10.68 8.15
N LEU A 50 1.42 -9.52 8.24
CA LEU A 50 2.88 -9.46 8.10
C LEU A 50 3.65 -10.25 9.16
N ASP A 51 3.09 -10.45 10.36
CA ASP A 51 3.68 -11.29 11.40
C ASP A 51 3.70 -12.78 11.01
N ARG A 52 2.72 -13.20 10.19
CA ARG A 52 2.56 -14.55 9.64
C ARG A 52 2.21 -14.47 8.16
N LEU A 53 3.16 -13.98 7.36
CA LEU A 53 2.91 -13.61 5.97
C LEU A 53 2.30 -14.76 5.16
N ASP A 54 1.19 -14.48 4.49
CA ASP A 54 0.64 -15.40 3.49
C ASP A 54 1.51 -15.36 2.23
N ILE A 55 2.52 -16.22 2.20
CA ILE A 55 3.46 -16.34 1.09
C ILE A 55 2.73 -16.61 -0.23
N LYS A 56 1.65 -17.39 -0.22
CA LYS A 56 0.90 -17.70 -1.45
C LYS A 56 0.23 -16.44 -2.00
N ALA A 57 -0.38 -15.64 -1.13
CA ALA A 57 -1.02 -14.39 -1.51
C ALA A 57 0.00 -13.34 -2.00
N VAL A 58 1.15 -13.21 -1.35
CA VAL A 58 2.24 -12.33 -1.82
C VAL A 58 2.77 -12.75 -3.19
N HIS A 59 2.95 -14.05 -3.43
CA HIS A 59 3.35 -14.56 -4.75
C HIS A 59 2.28 -14.31 -5.82
N ALA A 60 0.99 -14.38 -5.46
CA ALA A 60 -0.11 -14.06 -6.37
C ALA A 60 -0.10 -12.58 -6.74
N LEU A 61 0.05 -11.68 -5.76
CA LEU A 61 0.20 -10.24 -5.99
C LEU A 61 1.44 -9.93 -6.84
N GLY A 62 2.59 -10.51 -6.52
CA GLY A 62 3.82 -10.37 -7.32
C GLY A 62 3.63 -10.85 -8.76
N THR A 63 2.95 -11.99 -8.96
CA THR A 63 2.64 -12.50 -10.30
C THR A 63 1.71 -11.55 -11.06
N LYS A 64 0.72 -10.95 -10.40
CA LYS A 64 -0.17 -9.93 -10.99
C LYS A 64 0.64 -8.72 -11.47
N MET A 65 1.59 -8.24 -10.67
CA MET A 65 2.44 -7.09 -11.00
C MET A 65 3.51 -7.38 -12.06
N GLY A 66 3.91 -8.64 -12.23
CA GLY A 66 4.88 -9.05 -13.25
C GLY A 66 4.30 -9.33 -14.63
N ARG A 67 2.98 -9.21 -14.83
CA ARG A 67 2.34 -9.44 -16.14
C ARG A 67 2.67 -8.32 -17.12
N ALA A 68 2.73 -8.67 -18.42
CA ALA A 68 2.79 -7.68 -19.48
C ALA A 68 1.59 -6.70 -19.37
N GLY A 69 1.86 -5.40 -19.41
CA GLY A 69 0.85 -4.34 -19.26
C GLY A 69 0.46 -4.01 -17.80
N ALA A 70 1.07 -4.63 -16.79
CA ALA A 70 0.80 -4.33 -15.37
C ALA A 70 1.57 -3.10 -14.84
N ASP A 71 2.16 -2.30 -15.73
CA ASP A 71 3.00 -1.13 -15.41
C ASP A 71 2.29 -0.14 -14.48
N GLU A 72 1.07 0.23 -14.83
CA GLU A 72 0.29 1.18 -14.03
C GLU A 72 -0.14 0.60 -12.68
N SER A 73 -0.53 -0.68 -12.65
CA SER A 73 -0.87 -1.36 -11.39
C SER A 73 0.34 -1.48 -10.47
N PHE A 74 1.54 -1.73 -11.02
CA PHE A 74 2.79 -1.78 -10.26
C PHE A 74 3.15 -0.41 -9.68
N ARG A 75 3.07 0.66 -10.48
CA ARG A 75 3.27 2.04 -9.99
C ARG A 75 2.26 2.43 -8.94
N THR A 76 0.99 2.06 -9.14
CA THR A 76 -0.08 2.27 -8.17
C THR A 76 0.24 1.54 -6.85
N LEU A 77 0.63 0.27 -6.90
CA LEU A 77 1.04 -0.49 -5.71
C LEU A 77 2.21 0.19 -4.99
N ALA A 78 3.29 0.52 -5.71
CA ALA A 78 4.47 1.18 -5.15
C ALA A 78 4.08 2.47 -4.40
N ARG A 79 3.23 3.29 -5.01
CA ARG A 79 2.77 4.55 -4.45
C ARG A 79 1.80 4.38 -3.29
N LEU A 80 1.01 3.30 -3.26
CA LEU A 80 0.17 2.95 -2.11
C LEU A 80 1.00 2.49 -0.93
N VAL A 81 2.00 1.62 -1.16
CA VAL A 81 2.93 1.13 -0.12
C VAL A 81 3.71 2.30 0.49
N ASP A 82 4.32 3.15 -0.35
CA ASP A 82 5.11 4.30 0.10
C ASP A 82 4.26 5.27 0.95
N ARG A 83 3.08 5.67 0.45
CA ARG A 83 2.20 6.59 1.18
C ARG A 83 1.68 6.00 2.48
N TRP A 84 1.38 4.70 2.49
CA TRP A 84 0.89 4.05 3.69
C TRP A 84 1.98 4.00 4.78
N LEU A 85 3.18 3.55 4.44
CA LEU A 85 4.31 3.51 5.38
C LEU A 85 4.69 4.92 5.88
N ALA A 86 4.79 5.90 4.97
CA ALA A 86 5.11 7.28 5.33
C ALA A 86 4.02 7.94 6.19
N GLY A 87 2.74 7.72 5.86
CA GLY A 87 1.61 8.21 6.65
C GLY A 87 1.65 7.64 8.06
N MET A 88 1.85 6.33 8.18
CA MET A 88 1.95 5.64 9.46
C MET A 88 3.10 6.17 10.33
N LEU A 89 4.27 6.43 9.73
CA LEU A 89 5.44 7.03 10.39
C LEU A 89 5.13 8.42 10.96
N LEU A 90 4.47 9.26 10.16
CA LEU A 90 4.08 10.62 10.56
C LEU A 90 3.02 10.61 11.66
N ASP A 91 2.03 9.73 11.55
CA ASP A 91 0.96 9.58 12.53
C ASP A 91 1.50 9.13 13.89
N GLN A 92 2.40 8.14 13.88
CA GLN A 92 3.08 7.68 15.09
C GLN A 92 3.94 8.78 15.72
N ALA A 93 4.70 9.53 14.91
CA ALA A 93 5.53 10.63 15.40
C ALA A 93 4.70 11.77 16.02
N ARG A 94 3.46 11.97 15.54
CA ARG A 94 2.53 12.99 16.03
C ARG A 94 1.63 12.52 17.18
N GLY A 95 1.57 11.21 17.44
CA GLY A 95 0.61 10.62 18.39
C GLY A 95 -0.85 10.76 17.93
N SER A 96 -1.08 10.84 16.61
CA SER A 96 -2.41 10.94 16.01
C SER A 96 -2.78 9.64 15.29
N MET A 97 -4.08 9.32 15.24
CA MET A 97 -4.60 8.24 14.42
C MET A 97 -5.69 8.82 13.52
N PRO A 98 -5.45 8.98 12.21
CA PRO A 98 -6.48 9.45 11.29
C PRO A 98 -7.61 8.42 11.17
N PRO A 99 -8.79 8.84 10.68
CA PRO A 99 -9.87 7.90 10.40
C PRO A 99 -9.43 6.89 9.35
N GLU A 100 -9.77 5.62 9.57
CA GLU A 100 -9.48 4.53 8.65
C GLU A 100 -10.10 4.79 7.27
N ILE A 101 -9.34 4.50 6.22
CA ILE A 101 -9.84 4.49 4.84
C ILE A 101 -10.54 3.17 4.59
N VAL A 102 -9.91 2.06 4.98
CA VAL A 102 -10.48 0.71 4.92
C VAL A 102 -10.46 0.11 6.32
N GLU A 103 -11.52 -0.64 6.66
CA GLU A 103 -11.65 -1.31 7.95
C GLU A 103 -10.40 -2.14 8.31
N GLY A 104 -9.92 -1.99 9.54
CA GLY A 104 -8.79 -2.75 10.10
C GLY A 104 -7.41 -2.15 9.80
N GLU A 105 -7.36 -1.04 9.06
CA GLU A 105 -6.12 -0.32 8.74
C GLU A 105 -5.41 0.22 9.99
N GLY A 106 -6.14 0.87 10.90
CA GLY A 106 -5.59 1.48 12.10
C GLY A 106 -5.19 0.44 13.15
N GLU A 107 -5.90 -0.68 13.23
CA GLU A 107 -5.46 -1.84 14.02
C GLU A 107 -4.16 -2.43 13.47
N THR A 108 -4.06 -2.58 12.15
CA THR A 108 -2.84 -3.06 11.48
C THR A 108 -1.66 -2.16 11.78
N ALA A 109 -1.80 -0.84 11.60
CA ALA A 109 -0.76 0.14 11.92
C ALA A 109 -0.30 0.04 13.39
N ARG A 110 -1.23 0.03 14.35
CA ARG A 110 -0.90 -0.08 15.78
C ARG A 110 -0.11 -1.35 16.13
N ARG A 111 -0.52 -2.50 15.57
CA ARG A 111 0.16 -3.78 15.82
C ARG A 111 1.56 -3.81 15.22
N LEU A 112 1.74 -3.27 14.01
CA LEU A 112 3.06 -3.15 13.42
C LEU A 112 3.96 -2.24 14.25
N TRP A 113 3.45 -1.12 14.78
CA TRP A 113 4.24 -0.24 15.66
C TRP A 113 4.65 -0.85 16.98
N ALA A 114 3.77 -1.64 17.59
CA ALA A 114 4.07 -2.35 18.82
C ALA A 114 5.27 -3.30 18.66
N ARG A 115 5.68 -3.62 17.41
CA ARG A 115 6.75 -4.54 17.07
C ARG A 115 7.79 -3.82 16.20
N GLY A 116 8.99 -3.58 16.74
CA GLY A 116 10.12 -2.99 15.98
C GLY A 116 10.37 -1.48 16.17
N GLY A 117 9.38 -0.68 16.59
CA GLY A 117 9.58 0.73 16.94
C GLY A 117 9.88 1.67 15.75
N LEU A 118 9.87 3.00 16.01
CA LEU A 118 9.93 4.06 14.99
C LEU A 118 11.15 3.98 14.06
N ALA A 119 12.34 3.80 14.64
CA ALA A 119 13.59 3.78 13.89
C ALA A 119 13.67 2.61 12.90
N ASN A 120 13.28 1.41 13.34
CA ASN A 120 13.30 0.22 12.47
C ASN A 120 12.35 0.37 11.29
N TRP A 121 11.12 0.85 11.52
CA TRP A 121 10.14 1.05 10.45
C TRP A 121 10.53 2.19 9.51
N LEU A 122 11.27 3.19 9.97
CA LEU A 122 11.85 4.23 9.10
C LEU A 122 12.85 3.60 8.11
N GLU A 123 13.77 2.76 8.59
CA GLU A 123 14.72 2.03 7.74
C GLU A 123 14.01 1.10 6.73
N VAL A 124 12.96 0.42 7.18
CA VAL A 124 12.13 -0.45 6.33
C VAL A 124 11.46 0.36 5.22
N TRP A 125 10.86 1.50 5.55
CA TRP A 125 10.25 2.39 4.57
C TRP A 125 11.27 2.84 3.51
N GLU A 126 12.44 3.34 3.93
CA GLU A 126 13.49 3.76 2.99
C GLU A 126 13.95 2.62 2.08
N LYS A 127 14.09 1.41 2.62
CA LYS A 127 14.50 0.22 1.86
C LYS A 127 13.42 -0.21 0.86
N VAL A 128 12.16 -0.26 1.28
CA VAL A 128 11.03 -0.65 0.43
C VAL A 128 10.81 0.37 -0.69
N THR A 129 10.82 1.66 -0.39
CA THR A 129 10.66 2.72 -1.40
C THR A 129 11.80 2.67 -2.43
N ARG A 130 13.04 2.39 -1.99
CA ARG A 130 14.18 2.21 -2.88
C ARG A 130 14.09 0.94 -3.75
N LEU A 131 13.49 -0.14 -3.25
CA LEU A 131 13.27 -1.36 -4.04
C LEU A 131 12.29 -1.08 -5.19
N PHE A 132 11.18 -0.41 -4.90
CA PHE A 132 10.19 -0.04 -5.92
C PHE A 132 10.75 0.96 -6.95
N SER A 133 11.51 1.98 -6.51
CA SER A 133 12.06 2.98 -7.43
C SER A 133 13.09 2.38 -8.41
N GLN A 134 13.93 1.45 -7.93
CA GLN A 134 14.91 0.76 -8.79
C GLN A 134 14.24 -0.12 -9.84
N ALA A 135 13.11 -0.74 -9.49
CA ALA A 135 12.38 -1.59 -10.42
C ALA A 135 11.88 -0.82 -11.65
N ASP A 136 11.39 0.41 -11.45
CA ASP A 136 10.91 1.26 -12.53
C ASP A 136 12.06 1.82 -13.38
N SER A 137 13.21 2.16 -12.76
CA SER A 137 14.36 2.71 -13.48
C SER A 137 15.23 1.67 -14.21
N ALA A 138 15.33 0.45 -13.70
CA ALA A 138 16.25 -0.59 -14.21
C ALA A 138 15.54 -1.80 -14.85
N ASN A 139 14.23 -1.72 -15.08
CA ASN A 139 13.39 -2.79 -15.65
C ASN A 139 13.58 -4.15 -14.94
N LEU A 140 13.69 -4.12 -13.62
CA LEU A 140 13.89 -5.32 -12.80
C LEU A 140 12.61 -6.17 -12.74
N ASP A 141 12.75 -7.43 -12.36
CA ASP A 141 11.61 -8.34 -12.17
C ASP A 141 10.67 -7.82 -11.07
N ARG A 142 9.56 -7.22 -11.50
CA ARG A 142 8.53 -6.63 -10.63
C ARG A 142 7.94 -7.64 -9.65
N LYS A 143 7.84 -8.91 -10.03
CA LYS A 143 7.34 -9.97 -9.12
C LYS A 143 8.32 -10.15 -7.97
N GLN A 144 9.62 -10.21 -8.25
CA GLN A 144 10.64 -10.36 -7.21
C GLN A 144 10.73 -9.13 -6.31
N ILE A 145 10.51 -7.93 -6.86
CA ILE A 145 10.49 -6.69 -6.09
C ILE A 145 9.33 -6.68 -5.09
N VAL A 146 8.12 -7.04 -5.52
CA VAL A 146 6.96 -7.16 -4.63
C VAL A 146 7.25 -8.15 -3.50
N ILE A 147 7.72 -9.36 -3.84
CA ILE A 147 8.04 -10.38 -2.83
C ILE A 147 9.09 -9.86 -1.83
N SER A 148 10.17 -9.25 -2.33
CA SER A 148 11.25 -8.71 -1.49
C SER A 148 10.80 -7.59 -0.57
N ALA A 149 9.89 -6.72 -1.04
CA ALA A 149 9.30 -5.67 -0.21
C ALA A 149 8.49 -6.27 0.95
N PHE A 150 7.61 -7.23 0.68
CA PHE A 150 6.81 -7.89 1.73
C PHE A 150 7.66 -8.68 2.71
N LEU A 151 8.69 -9.40 2.26
CA LEU A 151 9.63 -10.08 3.16
C LEU A 151 10.43 -9.12 4.03
N THR A 152 10.80 -7.95 3.49
CA THR A 152 11.47 -6.89 4.26
C THR A 152 10.55 -6.36 5.37
N MET A 153 9.27 -6.14 5.07
CA MET A 153 8.28 -5.70 6.06
C MET A 153 7.94 -6.79 7.09
N GLU A 154 7.86 -8.07 6.67
CA GLU A 154 7.64 -9.20 7.58
C GLU A 154 8.76 -9.32 8.62
N ALA A 155 10.02 -9.18 8.18
CA ALA A 155 11.17 -9.23 9.09
C ALA A 155 11.04 -8.19 10.21
N ALA A 156 10.65 -6.96 9.86
CA ALA A 156 10.43 -5.90 10.84
C ALA A 156 9.22 -6.14 11.75
N ALA A 157 8.14 -6.74 11.23
CA ALA A 157 6.95 -7.06 12.00
C ALA A 157 7.18 -8.18 13.03
N ARG A 158 8.13 -9.09 12.78
CA ARG A 158 8.44 -10.22 13.68
C ARG A 158 9.31 -9.81 14.87
N GLY A 159 10.12 -8.76 14.74
CA GLY A 159 11.05 -8.28 15.76
C GLY A 159 12.46 -8.78 15.50
#